data_AF-A0A813GUV1-F1
#
_entry.id   AF-A0A813GUV1-F1
#
_cell.length_a   1.000
_cell.length_b   1.000
_cell.length_c   1.000
_cell.angle_alpha   90.00
_cell.angle_beta   90.00
_cell.angle_gamma   90.00
#
_symmetry.space_group_name_H-M   'P 1'
#
loop_
_entity.id
_entity.type
_entity.pdbx_description
1 polymer ?
#
loop_
_entity_poly.entity_id
_entity_poly.type
_entity_poly.pdbx_seq_one_letter_code
_entity_poly.pdbx_strand_id
1 'polypeptide(L)'
;PMAAPQAAEVQAVDGVLRAIARPMAAPQAAEVQAVDGVLVDMPDDGKDEDREHLAQMGANVEKKDFRDLIRLAKRHMAMTACTIHDQANDTYRWRPLFRTTVRDLGVYGVGVTLYFHFVLQMGLVFLLCAFFAIPNVYFNRVGNMVDSGNVLSNFLGKLSIANIGACQGGYCETDADVADRCLLNVFPCETKLRDVTQWLGLADAIGILAVMLWSVLFHRWWMPRMVAINGAANLTAADFSIEIPLLPRSLQEGHEQYEAKMREHFLDVLKRMKEPVDDPNAIVDVALVREYDGAVSKFMQKGDILMDQQTHMFISQSFGAKGDAKSQKRADKEHKAAMKKYDRQKKLEISLRKQAT
;
A
#
# COMPACT_ATOMS: atom_id res chain seq x y z
N PRO A 1 -42.62 -21.32 8.22
CA PRO A 1 -41.64 -21.47 9.33
C PRO A 1 -40.24 -21.72 8.76
N MET A 2 -39.55 -20.66 8.33
CA MET A 2 -38.16 -20.72 7.86
C MET A 2 -37.30 -19.98 8.88
N ALA A 3 -36.59 -20.74 9.72
CA ALA A 3 -35.62 -20.22 10.65
C ALA A 3 -34.33 -19.85 9.88
N ALA A 4 -33.92 -18.60 10.00
CA ALA A 4 -32.75 -18.04 9.33
C ALA A 4 -31.43 -18.54 9.97
N PRO A 5 -30.36 -18.77 9.19
CA PRO A 5 -29.06 -19.12 9.71
C PRO A 5 -28.26 -17.84 10.03
N GLN A 6 -28.65 -17.07 11.05
CA GLN A 6 -27.94 -15.84 11.43
C GLN A 6 -26.83 -16.06 12.48
N ALA A 7 -26.76 -17.23 13.12
CA ALA A 7 -25.79 -17.46 14.19
C ALA A 7 -24.38 -17.88 13.70
N ALA A 8 -24.29 -18.52 12.52
CA ALA A 8 -23.02 -19.01 11.99
C ALA A 8 -22.15 -17.90 11.38
N GLU A 9 -22.78 -16.87 10.81
CA GLU A 9 -22.07 -15.76 10.15
C GLU A 9 -21.41 -14.82 11.19
N VAL A 10 -22.02 -14.66 12.37
CA VAL A 10 -21.46 -13.83 13.46
C VAL A 10 -20.20 -14.46 14.08
N GLN A 11 -20.12 -15.79 14.16
CA GLN A 11 -18.92 -16.47 14.67
C GLN A 11 -17.75 -16.46 13.68
N ALA A 12 -18.03 -16.51 12.37
CA ALA A 12 -17.00 -16.42 11.34
C ALA A 12 -16.35 -15.02 11.30
N VAL A 13 -17.15 -13.96 11.47
CA VAL A 13 -16.65 -12.57 11.49
C VAL A 13 -15.82 -12.29 12.75
N ASP A 14 -16.19 -12.85 13.92
CA ASP A 14 -15.43 -12.69 15.16
C ASP A 14 -14.08 -13.43 15.13
N GLY A 15 -14.00 -14.56 14.43
CA GLY A 15 -12.76 -15.29 14.17
C GLY A 15 -11.78 -14.54 13.26
N VAL A 16 -12.30 -13.89 12.20
CA VAL A 16 -11.50 -13.07 11.27
C VAL A 16 -11.01 -11.78 11.94
N LEU A 17 -11.84 -11.13 12.76
CA LEU A 17 -11.41 -9.95 13.54
C LEU A 17 -10.33 -10.29 14.57
N ARG A 18 -10.35 -11.48 15.20
CA ARG A 18 -9.24 -11.94 16.06
C ARG A 18 -7.97 -12.30 15.28
N ALA A 19 -8.09 -12.72 14.02
CA ALA A 19 -6.95 -12.97 13.15
C ALA A 19 -6.29 -11.67 12.66
N ILE A 20 -7.09 -10.63 12.39
CA ILE A 20 -6.60 -9.28 12.03
C ILE A 20 -6.04 -8.54 13.26
N ALA A 21 -6.58 -8.80 14.46
CA ALA A 21 -6.07 -8.26 15.71
C ALA A 21 -4.86 -9.04 16.30
N ARG A 22 -4.33 -10.05 15.60
CA ARG A 22 -2.99 -10.54 15.95
C ARG A 22 -2.02 -9.41 15.62
N PRO A 23 -1.25 -8.91 16.60
CA PRO A 23 -0.16 -7.99 16.27
C PRO A 23 0.69 -8.68 15.21
N MET A 24 0.88 -8.01 14.07
CA MET A 24 1.88 -8.45 13.10
C MET A 24 3.13 -8.73 13.90
N ALA A 25 3.66 -9.95 13.77
CA ALA A 25 4.91 -10.33 14.41
C ALA A 25 5.87 -9.18 14.17
N ALA A 26 6.31 -8.55 15.26
CA ALA A 26 7.22 -7.42 15.19
C ALA A 26 8.34 -7.80 14.23
N PRO A 27 8.73 -6.91 13.29
CA PRO A 27 9.89 -7.18 12.46
C PRO A 27 10.99 -7.64 13.40
N GLN A 28 11.58 -8.81 13.12
CA GLN A 28 12.68 -9.35 13.91
C GLN A 28 13.64 -8.19 14.11
N ALA A 29 13.66 -7.68 15.35
CA ALA A 29 14.45 -6.53 15.71
C ALA A 29 15.87 -6.96 15.37
N ALA A 30 16.45 -6.34 14.35
CA ALA A 30 17.88 -6.34 14.17
C ALA A 30 18.44 -6.01 15.55
N GLU A 31 19.23 -6.93 16.08
CA GLU A 31 19.86 -6.88 17.38
C GLU A 31 20.72 -5.61 17.40
N VAL A 32 20.10 -4.50 17.78
CA VAL A 32 20.80 -3.25 18.09
C VAL A 32 21.60 -3.62 19.32
N GLN A 33 22.89 -3.88 19.09
CA GLN A 33 23.88 -4.04 20.14
C GLN A 33 23.63 -2.96 21.17
N ALA A 34 23.22 -3.40 22.36
CA ALA A 34 23.10 -2.53 23.50
C ALA A 34 24.49 -1.93 23.74
N VAL A 35 24.66 -0.68 23.32
CA VAL A 35 25.78 0.13 23.79
C VAL A 35 25.55 0.21 25.30
N ASP A 36 26.45 -0.41 26.07
CA ASP A 36 26.54 -0.30 27.53
C ASP A 36 26.79 1.17 27.89
N GLY A 37 25.71 1.94 27.88
CA GLY A 37 25.68 3.33 28.28
C GLY A 37 25.67 3.37 29.79
N VAL A 38 26.79 3.84 30.35
CA VAL A 38 26.95 4.33 31.73
C VAL A 38 25.62 4.85 32.27
N LEU A 39 25.09 4.14 33.27
CA LEU A 39 23.90 4.54 34.00
C LEU A 39 24.28 5.78 34.82
N VAL A 40 24.12 6.96 34.22
CA VAL A 40 24.23 8.21 34.96
C VAL A 40 23.00 8.24 35.88
N ASP A 41 23.23 8.03 37.18
CA ASP A 41 22.22 8.24 38.21
C ASP A 41 21.75 9.69 38.10
N MET A 42 20.55 9.87 37.55
CA MET A 42 19.89 11.16 37.57
C MET A 42 19.43 11.44 39.01
N PRO A 43 19.63 12.66 39.52
CA PRO A 43 19.26 13.00 40.89
C PRO A 43 17.75 12.77 41.13
N ASP A 44 17.39 12.38 42.36
CA ASP A 44 16.08 11.84 42.74
C ASP A 44 15.00 12.92 43.00
N ASP A 45 15.33 14.16 42.66
CA ASP A 45 14.56 15.39 42.90
C ASP A 45 13.41 15.60 41.89
N GLY A 46 13.33 14.83 40.80
CA GLY A 46 12.29 14.95 39.77
C GLY A 46 11.05 14.06 39.92
N LYS A 47 10.94 13.23 40.96
CA LYS A 47 9.85 12.24 41.10
C LYS A 47 8.46 12.86 41.27
N ASP A 48 8.36 14.04 41.86
CA ASP A 48 7.09 14.70 42.12
C ASP A 48 6.53 15.38 40.87
N GLU A 49 7.38 16.01 40.05
CA GLU A 49 6.99 16.60 38.77
C GLU A 49 6.44 15.54 37.79
N ASP A 50 7.01 14.34 37.81
CA ASP A 50 6.61 13.25 36.89
C ASP A 50 5.25 12.68 37.25
N ARG A 51 4.97 12.61 38.55
CA ARG A 51 3.64 12.25 39.06
C ARG A 51 2.62 13.32 38.71
N GLU A 52 2.97 14.59 38.85
CA GLU A 52 2.09 15.69 38.49
C GLU A 52 1.76 15.70 37.00
N HIS A 53 2.76 15.52 36.13
CA HIS A 53 2.57 15.45 34.68
C HIS A 53 1.66 14.28 34.26
N LEU A 54 1.85 13.09 34.85
CA LEU A 54 0.94 11.96 34.60
C LEU A 54 -0.48 12.21 35.12
N ALA A 55 -0.61 12.87 36.27
CA ALA A 55 -1.91 13.24 36.82
C ALA A 55 -2.63 14.26 35.92
N GLN A 56 -1.92 15.27 35.42
CA GLN A 56 -2.45 16.24 34.47
C GLN A 56 -2.86 15.59 33.14
N MET A 57 -2.02 14.71 32.58
CA MET A 57 -2.40 13.94 31.40
C MET A 57 -3.64 13.08 31.67
N GLY A 58 -3.68 12.40 32.82
CA GLY A 58 -4.82 11.58 33.22
C GLY A 58 -6.11 12.37 33.42
N ALA A 59 -6.02 13.63 33.87
CA ALA A 59 -7.14 14.55 34.04
C ALA A 59 -7.67 15.10 32.70
N ASN A 60 -6.78 15.31 31.73
CA ASN A 60 -7.13 15.81 30.41
C ASN A 60 -7.64 14.72 29.45
N VAL A 61 -7.46 13.43 29.78
CA VAL A 61 -8.11 12.36 29.03
C VAL A 61 -9.59 12.34 29.39
N GLU A 62 -10.40 13.03 28.59
CA GLU A 62 -11.85 12.89 28.60
C GLU A 62 -12.18 11.40 28.44
N LYS A 63 -12.74 10.79 29.49
CA LYS A 63 -13.17 9.39 29.47
C LYS A 63 -14.41 9.27 28.61
N LYS A 64 -14.20 9.17 27.30
CA LYS A 64 -15.25 8.78 26.37
C LYS A 64 -15.62 7.33 26.64
N ASP A 65 -16.92 7.03 26.61
CA ASP A 65 -17.35 5.65 26.71
C ASP A 65 -16.68 4.84 25.59
N PHE A 66 -16.29 3.61 25.91
CA PHE A 66 -15.62 2.72 24.95
C PHE A 66 -16.47 2.51 23.70
N ARG A 67 -17.81 2.51 23.86
CA ARG A 67 -18.75 2.43 22.75
C ARG A 67 -18.70 3.66 21.85
N ASP A 68 -18.50 4.85 22.42
CA ASP A 68 -18.38 6.10 21.66
C ASP A 68 -17.05 6.17 20.92
N LEU A 69 -15.95 5.71 21.52
CA LEU A 69 -14.65 5.58 20.85
C LEU A 69 -14.74 4.63 19.65
N ILE A 70 -15.38 3.46 19.81
CA ILE A 70 -15.61 2.54 18.70
C ILE A 70 -16.47 3.20 17.62
N ARG A 71 -17.53 3.94 17.99
CA ARG A 71 -18.40 4.63 17.05
C ARG A 71 -17.62 5.71 16.27
N LEU A 72 -16.78 6.48 16.96
CA LEU A 72 -15.94 7.51 16.36
C LEU A 72 -14.88 6.91 15.43
N ALA A 73 -14.21 5.84 15.86
CA ALA A 73 -13.23 5.13 15.03
C ALA A 73 -13.86 4.55 13.77
N LYS A 74 -15.05 3.92 13.89
CA LYS A 74 -15.82 3.43 12.73
C LYS A 74 -16.24 4.56 11.79
N ARG A 75 -16.66 5.71 12.33
CA ARG A 75 -17.01 6.89 11.53
C ARG A 75 -15.80 7.45 10.79
N HIS A 76 -14.67 7.60 11.48
CA HIS A 76 -13.42 8.07 10.88
C HIS A 76 -12.92 7.10 9.79
N MET A 77 -12.96 5.79 10.06
CA MET A 77 -12.63 4.76 9.08
C MET A 77 -13.55 4.86 7.86
N ALA A 78 -14.86 5.04 8.06
CA ALA A 78 -15.78 5.16 6.94
C ALA A 78 -15.55 6.44 6.13
N MET A 79 -15.28 7.56 6.79
CA MET A 79 -14.98 8.86 6.16
C MET A 79 -13.70 8.83 5.32
N THR A 80 -12.68 8.10 5.77
CA THR A 80 -11.39 7.97 5.07
C THR A 80 -11.36 6.83 4.05
N ALA A 81 -12.32 5.91 4.11
CA ALA A 81 -12.44 4.79 3.18
C ALA A 81 -13.19 5.14 1.89
N CYS A 82 -13.27 4.17 0.98
CA CYS A 82 -14.01 4.24 -0.29
C CYS A 82 -15.54 4.14 -0.08
N THR A 83 -16.12 5.12 0.61
CA THR A 83 -17.55 5.19 0.91
C THR A 83 -18.20 6.45 0.33
N ILE A 84 -19.54 6.47 0.33
CA ILE A 84 -20.36 7.63 -0.01
C ILE A 84 -21.08 8.05 1.26
N HIS A 85 -20.96 9.33 1.63
CA HIS A 85 -21.71 9.91 2.72
C HIS A 85 -23.15 10.17 2.29
N ASP A 86 -24.09 9.50 2.96
CA ASP A 86 -25.53 9.70 2.83
C ASP A 86 -25.95 10.78 3.82
N GLN A 87 -26.01 12.04 3.36
CA GLN A 87 -26.32 13.21 4.18
C GLN A 87 -27.68 13.09 4.91
N ALA A 88 -28.66 12.41 4.32
CA ALA A 88 -30.00 12.29 4.89
C ALA A 88 -29.99 11.46 6.19
N ASN A 89 -29.12 10.46 6.28
CA ASN A 89 -29.06 9.53 7.40
C ASN A 89 -27.79 9.71 8.26
N ASP A 90 -26.89 10.62 7.88
CA ASP A 90 -25.52 10.73 8.42
C ASP A 90 -24.79 9.37 8.47
N THR A 91 -25.00 8.54 7.45
CA THR A 91 -24.35 7.22 7.34
C THR A 91 -23.41 7.15 6.15
N TYR A 92 -22.44 6.25 6.23
CA TYR A 92 -21.53 5.98 5.12
C TYR A 92 -21.89 4.64 4.50
N ARG A 93 -22.04 4.61 3.17
CA ARG A 93 -22.29 3.38 2.42
C ARG A 93 -21.09 3.04 1.56
N TRP A 94 -20.70 1.78 1.56
CA TRP A 94 -19.64 1.30 0.68
C TRP A 94 -19.99 1.55 -0.78
N ARG A 95 -19.01 2.05 -1.53
CA ARG A 95 -19.15 2.24 -2.96
C ARG A 95 -19.34 0.86 -3.64
N PRO A 96 -20.37 0.68 -4.48
CA PRO A 96 -20.62 -0.61 -5.14
C PRO A 96 -19.51 -0.94 -6.14
N LEU A 97 -18.95 -2.16 -6.05
CA LEU A 97 -17.82 -2.59 -6.90
C LEU A 97 -18.07 -2.39 -8.40
N PHE A 98 -19.29 -2.67 -8.87
CA PHE A 98 -19.62 -2.61 -10.31
C PHE A 98 -20.21 -1.28 -10.78
N ARG A 99 -20.65 -0.38 -9.88
CA ARG A 99 -21.18 0.94 -10.30
C ARG A 99 -20.22 2.09 -10.04
N THR A 100 -19.16 1.86 -9.29
CA THR A 100 -18.15 2.89 -9.02
C THR A 100 -17.33 3.10 -10.27
N THR A 101 -17.40 4.30 -10.84
CA THR A 101 -16.64 4.64 -12.02
C THR A 101 -15.21 4.97 -11.63
N VAL A 102 -14.27 4.83 -12.57
CA VAL A 102 -12.86 5.16 -12.28
C VAL A 102 -12.66 6.66 -12.02
N ARG A 103 -13.59 7.51 -12.47
CA ARG A 103 -13.62 8.94 -12.15
C ARG A 103 -13.94 9.20 -10.68
N ASP A 104 -14.82 8.40 -10.09
CA ASP A 104 -15.16 8.49 -8.67
C ASP A 104 -13.96 8.21 -7.76
N LEU A 105 -13.00 7.43 -8.26
CA LEU A 105 -11.75 7.10 -7.54
C LEU A 105 -10.65 8.16 -7.73
N GLY A 106 -10.84 9.13 -8.63
CA GLY A 106 -9.87 10.20 -8.88
C GLY A 106 -9.58 11.07 -7.66
N VAL A 107 -10.52 11.13 -6.70
CA VAL A 107 -10.36 11.83 -5.42
C VAL A 107 -9.18 11.27 -4.60
N TYR A 108 -8.83 10.00 -4.79
CA TYR A 108 -7.71 9.35 -4.10
C TYR A 108 -6.37 9.50 -4.83
N GLY A 109 -6.35 10.25 -5.95
CA GLY A 109 -5.16 10.56 -6.73
C GLY A 109 -5.08 9.81 -8.05
N VAL A 110 -4.33 10.40 -8.99
CA VAL A 110 -4.17 9.89 -10.36
C VAL A 110 -3.60 8.47 -10.43
N GLY A 111 -2.76 8.09 -9.46
CA GLY A 111 -2.15 6.76 -9.42
C GLY A 111 -3.18 5.64 -9.24
N VAL A 112 -4.20 5.86 -8.39
CA VAL A 112 -5.27 4.89 -8.15
C VAL A 112 -6.14 4.74 -9.39
N THR A 113 -6.52 5.85 -10.01
CA THR A 113 -7.25 5.90 -11.29
C THR A 113 -6.49 5.15 -12.39
N LEU A 114 -5.19 5.41 -12.55
CA LEU A 114 -4.34 4.75 -13.55
C LEU A 114 -4.23 3.25 -13.30
N TYR A 115 -4.08 2.83 -12.04
CA TYR A 115 -4.00 1.43 -11.64
C TYR A 115 -5.26 0.65 -12.06
N PHE A 116 -6.46 1.14 -11.71
CA PHE A 116 -7.69 0.41 -12.05
C PHE A 116 -7.93 0.34 -13.55
N HIS A 117 -7.60 1.42 -14.27
CA HIS A 117 -7.68 1.40 -15.72
C HIS A 117 -6.66 0.44 -16.36
N PHE A 118 -5.43 0.37 -15.82
CA PHE A 118 -4.44 -0.61 -16.23
C PHE A 118 -4.98 -2.02 -16.06
N VAL A 119 -5.49 -2.37 -14.86
CA VAL A 119 -6.02 -3.70 -14.57
C VAL A 119 -7.18 -4.06 -15.52
N LEU A 120 -8.12 -3.15 -15.74
CA LEU A 120 -9.26 -3.39 -16.62
C LEU A 120 -8.83 -3.60 -18.08
N GLN A 121 -7.96 -2.75 -18.61
CA GLN A 121 -7.49 -2.87 -19.98
C GLN A 121 -6.59 -4.10 -20.18
N MET A 122 -5.69 -4.36 -19.23
CA MET A 122 -4.84 -5.56 -19.25
C MET A 122 -5.69 -6.83 -19.21
N GLY A 123 -6.76 -6.84 -18.41
CA GLY A 123 -7.74 -7.93 -18.40
C GLY A 123 -8.39 -8.15 -19.77
N LEU A 124 -8.77 -7.08 -20.48
CA LEU A 124 -9.33 -7.19 -21.83
C LEU A 124 -8.31 -7.72 -22.85
N VAL A 125 -7.05 -7.27 -22.76
CA VAL A 125 -5.96 -7.75 -23.63
C VAL A 125 -5.68 -9.23 -23.36
N PHE A 126 -5.67 -9.67 -22.10
CA PHE A 126 -5.53 -11.09 -21.78
C PHE A 126 -6.71 -11.93 -22.22
N LEU A 127 -7.94 -11.39 -22.19
CA LEU A 127 -9.11 -12.07 -22.75
C LEU A 127 -8.93 -12.27 -24.28
N LEU A 128 -8.42 -11.26 -24.98
CA LEU A 128 -8.09 -11.36 -26.40
C LEU A 128 -6.98 -12.40 -26.65
N CYS A 129 -5.92 -12.43 -25.85
CA CYS A 129 -4.86 -13.42 -25.95
C CYS A 129 -5.40 -14.84 -25.67
N ALA A 130 -6.27 -14.98 -24.67
CA ALA A 130 -6.92 -16.25 -24.36
C ALA A 130 -7.75 -16.74 -25.55
N PHE A 131 -8.45 -15.86 -26.26
CA PHE A 131 -9.18 -16.21 -27.48
C PHE A 131 -8.26 -16.79 -28.56
N PHE A 132 -7.09 -16.17 -28.81
CA PHE A 132 -6.10 -16.71 -29.75
C PHE A 132 -5.41 -17.99 -29.27
N ALA A 133 -5.35 -18.22 -27.96
CA ALA A 133 -4.78 -19.43 -27.37
C ALA A 133 -5.74 -20.64 -27.38
N ILE A 134 -7.05 -20.44 -27.56
CA ILE A 134 -8.05 -21.54 -27.54
C ILE A 134 -7.70 -22.66 -28.54
N PRO A 135 -7.39 -22.40 -29.82
CA PRO A 135 -7.03 -23.45 -30.77
C PRO A 135 -5.81 -24.26 -30.32
N ASN A 136 -4.77 -23.57 -29.81
CA ASN A 136 -3.58 -24.22 -29.27
C ASN A 136 -3.92 -25.16 -28.11
N VAL A 137 -4.67 -24.66 -27.11
CA VAL A 137 -5.08 -25.46 -25.96
C VAL A 137 -5.96 -26.64 -26.39
N TYR A 138 -6.84 -26.45 -27.38
CA TYR A 138 -7.68 -27.51 -27.93
C TYR A 138 -6.83 -28.62 -28.57
N PHE A 139 -5.89 -28.29 -29.46
CA PHE A 139 -5.04 -29.28 -30.12
C PHE A 139 -4.04 -29.94 -29.17
N ASN A 140 -3.49 -29.20 -28.19
CA ASN A 140 -2.67 -29.75 -27.12
C ASN A 140 -3.45 -30.81 -26.33
N ARG A 141 -4.75 -30.57 -26.07
CA ARG A 141 -5.60 -31.49 -25.29
C ARG A 141 -6.00 -32.75 -26.06
N VAL A 142 -6.23 -32.65 -27.35
CA VAL A 142 -6.69 -33.77 -28.19
C VAL A 142 -5.55 -34.69 -28.63
N GLY A 143 -4.32 -34.18 -28.73
CA GLY A 143 -3.18 -35.00 -29.10
C GLY A 143 -2.78 -36.02 -28.01
N ASN A 144 -1.93 -36.96 -28.41
CA ASN A 144 -1.55 -38.12 -27.59
C ASN A 144 -0.04 -38.42 -27.64
N MET A 145 0.78 -37.38 -27.77
CA MET A 145 2.24 -37.52 -27.87
C MET A 145 2.90 -37.69 -26.49
N VAL A 146 2.25 -37.25 -25.42
CA VAL A 146 2.78 -37.34 -24.04
C VAL A 146 1.91 -38.31 -23.25
N ASP A 147 2.36 -39.56 -23.17
CA ASP A 147 1.78 -40.56 -22.26
C ASP A 147 2.75 -40.82 -21.10
N SER A 148 2.47 -40.19 -19.96
CA SER A 148 3.24 -40.41 -18.73
C SER A 148 2.34 -41.01 -17.67
N GLY A 149 2.83 -42.03 -16.95
CA GLY A 149 2.11 -42.66 -15.84
C GLY A 149 1.84 -41.72 -14.64
N ASN A 150 2.49 -40.55 -14.58
CA ASN A 150 2.24 -39.54 -13.55
C ASN A 150 1.09 -38.59 -13.98
N VAL A 151 0.07 -38.46 -13.13
CA VAL A 151 -1.11 -37.60 -13.35
C VAL A 151 -0.73 -36.14 -13.60
N LEU A 152 0.22 -35.59 -12.82
CA LEU A 152 0.63 -34.19 -12.96
C LEU A 152 1.37 -33.95 -14.28
N SER A 153 2.29 -34.85 -14.64
CA SER A 153 3.04 -34.78 -15.89
C SER A 153 2.12 -34.96 -17.11
N ASN A 154 1.11 -35.83 -17.02
CA ASN A 154 0.11 -36.03 -18.06
C ASN A 154 -0.78 -34.77 -18.21
N PHE A 155 -1.19 -34.15 -17.10
CA PHE A 155 -1.95 -32.90 -17.12
C PHE A 155 -1.14 -31.75 -17.74
N LEU A 156 0.11 -31.55 -17.31
CA LEU A 156 1.00 -30.53 -17.88
C LEU A 156 1.34 -30.82 -19.34
N GLY A 157 1.54 -32.10 -19.69
CA GLY A 157 1.72 -32.57 -21.05
C GLY A 157 0.56 -32.15 -21.95
N LYS A 158 -0.68 -32.44 -21.54
CA LYS A 158 -1.91 -32.08 -22.26
C LYS A 158 -2.12 -30.58 -22.48
N LEU A 159 -1.47 -29.72 -21.70
CA LEU A 159 -1.51 -28.27 -21.89
C LEU A 159 -0.33 -27.75 -22.72
N SER A 160 0.69 -28.57 -22.93
CA SER A 160 1.92 -28.21 -23.62
C SER A 160 1.85 -28.50 -25.12
N ILE A 161 2.62 -27.74 -25.89
CA ILE A 161 2.86 -27.94 -27.34
C ILE A 161 3.43 -29.33 -27.62
N ALA A 162 4.11 -29.93 -26.64
CA ALA A 162 4.65 -31.28 -26.74
C ALA A 162 3.57 -32.35 -26.99
N ASN A 163 2.32 -32.13 -26.56
CA ASN A 163 1.25 -33.10 -26.73
C ASN A 163 0.48 -32.97 -28.06
N ILE A 164 0.82 -32.01 -28.94
CA ILE A 164 0.08 -31.82 -30.19
C ILE A 164 0.30 -32.98 -31.15
N GLY A 165 -0.80 -33.50 -31.70
CA GLY A 165 -0.82 -34.50 -32.77
C GLY A 165 -0.82 -35.95 -32.28
N ALA A 166 -0.79 -36.89 -33.23
CA ALA A 166 -0.72 -38.32 -32.97
C ALA A 166 0.06 -39.05 -34.08
N CYS A 167 0.88 -40.03 -33.70
CA CYS A 167 1.60 -40.92 -34.62
C CYS A 167 0.83 -42.25 -34.77
N GLN A 168 0.88 -42.86 -35.95
CA GLN A 168 0.28 -44.18 -36.18
C GLN A 168 1.04 -45.22 -35.34
N GLY A 169 0.34 -45.91 -34.43
CA GLY A 169 0.98 -46.84 -33.48
C GLY A 169 1.44 -46.22 -32.16
N GLY A 170 1.21 -44.91 -31.95
CA GLY A 170 1.45 -44.22 -30.68
C GLY A 170 2.87 -43.68 -30.48
N TYR A 171 3.78 -43.93 -31.41
CA TYR A 171 5.14 -43.39 -31.40
C TYR A 171 5.57 -43.01 -32.83
N CYS A 172 6.44 -42.00 -32.94
CA CYS A 172 7.07 -41.60 -34.19
C CYS A 172 8.53 -42.08 -34.17
N GLU A 173 8.98 -42.77 -35.21
CA GLU A 173 10.34 -43.36 -35.26
C GLU A 173 11.37 -42.37 -35.79
N THR A 174 10.98 -41.53 -36.76
CA THR A 174 11.88 -40.57 -37.39
C THR A 174 11.42 -39.13 -37.19
N ASP A 175 12.35 -38.18 -37.30
CA ASP A 175 12.03 -36.73 -37.26
C ASP A 175 11.05 -36.32 -38.38
N ALA A 176 11.10 -37.03 -39.52
CA ALA A 176 10.15 -36.83 -40.60
C ALA A 176 8.74 -37.23 -40.17
N ASP A 177 8.58 -38.35 -39.46
CA ASP A 177 7.28 -38.78 -38.91
C ASP A 177 6.76 -37.80 -37.86
N VAL A 178 7.65 -37.24 -37.04
CA VAL A 178 7.32 -36.21 -36.05
C VAL A 178 6.74 -34.96 -36.74
N ALA A 179 7.28 -34.56 -37.89
CA ALA A 179 6.80 -33.40 -38.66
C ALA A 179 5.49 -33.70 -39.42
N ASP A 180 5.35 -34.91 -39.94
CA ASP A 180 4.22 -35.33 -40.79
C ASP A 180 3.07 -35.99 -40.01
N ARG A 181 3.14 -36.01 -38.67
CA ARG A 181 2.11 -36.61 -37.81
C ARG A 181 0.73 -35.98 -38.00
N CYS A 182 -0.29 -36.77 -37.72
CA CYS A 182 -1.68 -36.36 -37.84
C CYS A 182 -2.03 -35.34 -36.75
N LEU A 183 -2.80 -34.30 -37.09
CA LEU A 183 -3.23 -33.30 -36.12
C LEU A 183 -4.19 -33.88 -35.08
N LEU A 184 -5.10 -34.75 -35.53
CA LEU A 184 -6.07 -35.45 -34.72
C LEU A 184 -5.75 -36.94 -34.68
N ASN A 185 -6.15 -37.63 -33.62
CA ASN A 185 -6.00 -39.08 -33.46
C ASN A 185 -7.03 -39.87 -34.30
N VAL A 186 -7.08 -39.59 -35.61
CA VAL A 186 -7.98 -40.25 -36.58
C VAL A 186 -7.14 -40.65 -37.79
N PHE A 187 -7.08 -41.95 -38.08
CA PHE A 187 -6.27 -42.52 -39.16
C PHE A 187 -7.16 -43.23 -40.21
N PRO A 188 -6.90 -43.05 -41.52
CA PRO A 188 -5.93 -42.14 -42.13
C PRO A 188 -6.30 -40.67 -41.91
N CYS A 189 -5.33 -39.79 -41.68
CA CYS A 189 -5.60 -38.38 -41.43
C CYS A 189 -5.59 -37.56 -42.72
N GLU A 190 -6.57 -36.66 -42.83
CA GLU A 190 -6.64 -35.68 -43.92
C GLU A 190 -5.75 -34.46 -43.63
N THR A 191 -5.62 -34.08 -42.35
CA THR A 191 -4.89 -32.88 -41.93
C THR A 191 -3.59 -33.25 -41.20
N LYS A 192 -2.45 -32.89 -41.81
CA LYS A 192 -1.13 -33.03 -41.18
C LYS A 192 -0.87 -31.86 -40.22
N LEU A 193 -0.10 -32.12 -39.17
CA LEU A 193 0.28 -31.12 -38.19
C LEU A 193 1.01 -29.92 -38.83
N ARG A 194 1.95 -30.20 -39.73
CA ARG A 194 2.77 -29.19 -40.44
C ARG A 194 1.93 -28.07 -41.07
N ASP A 195 0.76 -28.39 -41.60
CA ASP A 195 -0.12 -27.43 -42.28
C ASP A 195 -0.81 -26.47 -41.30
N VAL A 196 -0.97 -26.88 -40.04
CA VAL A 196 -1.68 -26.12 -39.00
C VAL A 196 -0.72 -25.42 -38.04
N THR A 197 0.48 -25.96 -37.81
CA THR A 197 1.48 -25.37 -36.90
C THR A 197 1.83 -23.93 -37.27
N GLN A 198 1.90 -23.59 -38.56
CA GLN A 198 2.16 -22.21 -39.00
C GLN A 198 1.06 -21.25 -38.54
N TRP A 199 -0.21 -21.66 -38.66
CA TRP A 199 -1.35 -20.85 -38.23
C TRP A 199 -1.43 -20.73 -36.70
N LEU A 200 -1.11 -21.80 -35.99
CA LEU A 200 -1.04 -21.81 -34.52
C LEU A 200 0.07 -20.90 -34.00
N GLY A 201 1.25 -20.93 -34.62
CA GLY A 201 2.35 -20.03 -34.30
C GLY A 201 2.02 -18.58 -34.65
N LEU A 202 1.33 -18.34 -35.77
CA LEU A 202 0.86 -17.01 -36.13
C LEU A 202 -0.16 -16.47 -35.12
N ALA A 203 -1.10 -17.30 -34.64
CA ALA A 203 -2.08 -16.91 -33.63
C ALA A 203 -1.41 -16.51 -32.30
N ASP A 204 -0.39 -17.25 -31.85
CA ASP A 204 0.40 -16.91 -30.67
C ASP A 204 1.19 -15.60 -30.86
N ALA A 205 1.85 -15.46 -32.02
CA ALA A 205 2.55 -14.23 -32.38
C ALA A 205 1.63 -13.00 -32.40
N ILE A 206 0.38 -13.13 -32.88
CA ILE A 206 -0.63 -12.06 -32.83
C ILE A 206 -1.00 -11.71 -31.38
N GLY A 207 -1.16 -12.72 -30.51
CA GLY A 207 -1.43 -12.49 -29.08
C GLY A 207 -0.30 -11.71 -28.40
N ILE A 208 0.94 -12.13 -28.60
CA ILE A 208 2.13 -11.43 -28.06
C ILE A 208 2.23 -10.02 -28.62
N LEU A 209 2.03 -9.85 -29.94
CA LEU A 209 2.07 -8.55 -30.59
C LEU A 209 0.98 -7.61 -30.04
N ALA A 210 -0.21 -8.12 -29.75
CA ALA A 210 -1.29 -7.35 -29.14
C ALA A 210 -0.91 -6.83 -27.74
N VAL A 211 -0.26 -7.65 -26.91
CA VAL A 211 0.24 -7.23 -25.59
C VAL A 211 1.32 -6.17 -25.72
N MET A 212 2.30 -6.37 -26.61
CA MET A 212 3.38 -5.40 -26.82
C MET A 212 2.84 -4.07 -27.34
N LEU A 213 1.98 -4.11 -28.37
CA LEU A 213 1.35 -2.93 -28.94
C LEU A 213 0.53 -2.19 -27.89
N TRP A 214 -0.32 -2.89 -27.15
CA TRP A 214 -1.07 -2.29 -26.05
C TRP A 214 -0.15 -1.66 -25.00
N SER A 215 0.95 -2.32 -24.60
CA SER A 215 1.88 -1.78 -23.61
C SER A 215 2.49 -0.44 -24.06
N VAL A 216 2.88 -0.36 -25.33
CA VAL A 216 3.41 0.88 -25.92
C VAL A 216 2.33 1.97 -25.98
N LEU A 217 1.12 1.64 -26.45
CA LEU A 217 0.00 2.57 -26.53
C LEU A 217 -0.43 3.07 -25.14
N PHE A 218 -0.49 2.17 -24.17
CA PHE A 218 -0.83 2.48 -22.79
C PHE A 218 0.19 3.45 -22.19
N HIS A 219 1.48 3.14 -22.32
CA HIS A 219 2.54 3.97 -21.77
C HIS A 219 2.67 5.33 -22.50
N ARG A 220 2.68 5.34 -23.83
CA ARG A 220 2.97 6.55 -24.62
C ARG A 220 1.78 7.48 -24.79
N TRP A 221 0.56 6.96 -24.89
CA TRP A 221 -0.62 7.78 -25.19
C TRP A 221 -1.60 7.81 -24.03
N TRP A 222 -1.86 6.66 -23.42
CA TRP A 222 -2.96 6.53 -22.47
C TRP A 222 -2.61 7.13 -21.09
N MET A 223 -1.43 6.81 -20.57
CA MET A 223 -0.91 7.35 -19.31
C MET A 223 -0.83 8.88 -19.31
N PRO A 224 -0.14 9.57 -20.26
CA PRO A 224 -0.07 11.03 -20.25
C PRO A 224 -1.44 11.68 -20.44
N ARG A 225 -2.33 11.08 -21.24
CA ARG A 225 -3.71 11.58 -21.40
C ARG A 225 -4.49 11.52 -20.10
N MET A 226 -4.39 10.44 -19.34
CA MET A 226 -5.08 10.34 -18.04
C MET A 226 -4.51 11.30 -17.01
N VAL A 227 -3.18 11.47 -16.99
CA VAL A 227 -2.54 12.48 -16.14
C VAL A 227 -3.03 13.88 -16.48
N ALA A 228 -3.09 14.23 -17.77
CA ALA A 228 -3.58 15.53 -18.22
C ALA A 228 -5.06 15.76 -17.85
N ILE A 229 -5.92 14.76 -18.04
CA ILE A 229 -7.34 14.86 -17.66
C ILE A 229 -7.49 15.02 -16.14
N ASN A 230 -6.70 14.26 -15.35
CA ASN A 230 -6.78 14.35 -13.90
C ASN A 230 -6.24 15.69 -13.37
N GLY A 231 -5.14 16.19 -13.94
CA GLY A 231 -4.57 17.50 -13.61
C GLY A 231 -5.50 18.65 -14.00
N ALA A 232 -6.21 18.54 -15.11
CA ALA A 232 -7.22 19.54 -15.50
C ALA A 232 -8.45 19.54 -14.57
N ALA A 233 -8.78 18.40 -13.95
CA ALA A 233 -9.94 18.25 -13.09
C ALA A 233 -9.67 18.58 -11.61
N ASN A 234 -8.41 18.46 -11.17
CA ASN A 234 -8.05 18.63 -9.77
C ASN A 234 -6.87 19.59 -9.65
N LEU A 235 -7.07 20.69 -8.92
CA LEU A 235 -5.99 21.58 -8.49
C LEU A 235 -5.39 21.01 -7.21
N THR A 236 -4.07 20.82 -7.22
CA THR A 236 -3.29 20.32 -6.09
C THR A 236 -2.27 21.36 -5.65
N ALA A 237 -1.75 21.24 -4.44
CA ALA A 237 -0.67 22.10 -3.98
C ALA A 237 0.60 21.99 -4.86
N ALA A 238 0.81 20.83 -5.50
CA ALA A 238 1.94 20.60 -6.40
C ALA A 238 1.89 21.49 -7.65
N ASP A 239 0.70 21.92 -8.10
CA ASP A 239 0.54 22.80 -9.26
C ASP A 239 1.05 24.24 -8.99
N PHE A 240 1.22 24.59 -7.71
CA PHE A 240 1.71 25.89 -7.26
C PHE A 240 3.07 25.80 -6.55
N SER A 241 3.67 24.60 -6.52
CA SER A 241 4.92 24.33 -5.82
C SER A 241 6.02 24.01 -6.80
N ILE A 242 7.20 24.59 -6.60
CA ILE A 242 8.39 24.31 -7.41
C ILE A 242 9.45 23.75 -6.48
N GLU A 243 9.91 22.54 -6.78
CA GLU A 243 11.08 21.97 -6.11
C GLU A 243 12.35 22.52 -6.76
N ILE A 244 13.21 23.15 -5.96
CA ILE A 244 14.48 23.69 -6.41
C ILE A 244 15.59 22.85 -5.77
N PRO A 245 16.12 21.84 -6.49
CA PRO A 245 17.20 21.02 -5.96
C PRO A 245 18.52 21.79 -5.95
N LEU A 246 19.49 21.28 -5.20
CA LEU A 246 20.90 21.73 -5.20
C LEU A 246 21.13 23.18 -4.72
N LEU A 247 20.33 23.65 -3.77
CA LEU A 247 20.60 24.92 -3.11
C LEU A 247 21.88 24.87 -2.24
N PRO A 248 22.61 26.00 -2.08
CA PRO A 248 23.72 26.08 -1.14
C PRO A 248 23.29 25.64 0.27
N ARG A 249 24.12 24.81 0.92
CA ARG A 249 23.82 24.31 2.27
C ARG A 249 23.87 25.41 3.33
N SER A 250 24.76 26.39 3.14
CA SER A 250 24.93 27.51 4.06
C SER A 250 25.27 28.79 3.29
N LEU A 251 24.91 29.94 3.89
CA LEU A 251 25.41 31.24 3.46
C LEU A 251 26.60 31.62 4.34
N GLN A 252 27.60 32.30 3.75
CA GLN A 252 28.73 32.84 4.50
C GLN A 252 28.30 33.91 5.51
N GLU A 253 27.30 34.73 5.15
CA GLU A 253 26.78 35.80 6.01
C GLU A 253 25.25 35.80 6.09
N GLY A 254 24.71 35.88 7.32
CA GLY A 254 23.27 36.00 7.56
C GLY A 254 22.46 34.75 7.18
N HIS A 255 22.96 33.55 7.50
CA HIS A 255 22.26 32.30 7.22
C HIS A 255 20.91 32.18 7.96
N GLU A 256 20.72 32.85 9.10
CA GLU A 256 19.42 32.91 9.80
C GLU A 256 18.31 33.51 8.93
N GLN A 257 18.67 34.37 7.98
CA GLN A 257 17.75 35.02 7.04
C GLN A 257 17.72 34.31 5.68
N TYR A 258 18.16 33.04 5.61
CA TYR A 258 18.28 32.31 4.34
C TYR A 258 16.96 32.27 3.57
N GLU A 259 15.87 31.97 4.25
CA GLU A 259 14.52 31.90 3.67
C GLU A 259 14.07 33.25 3.10
N ALA A 260 14.25 34.34 3.87
CA ALA A 260 13.90 35.69 3.44
C ALA A 260 14.73 36.15 2.24
N LYS A 261 16.05 35.95 2.28
CA LYS A 261 16.97 36.28 1.17
C LYS A 261 16.64 35.45 -0.08
N MET A 262 16.23 34.21 0.09
CA MET A 262 15.85 33.35 -1.02
C MET A 262 14.52 33.77 -1.65
N ARG A 263 13.55 34.15 -0.83
CA ARG A 263 12.29 34.75 -1.31
C ARG A 263 12.56 36.02 -2.11
N GLU A 264 13.39 36.92 -1.59
CA GLU A 264 13.80 38.14 -2.29
C GLU A 264 14.52 37.82 -3.61
N HIS A 265 15.46 36.87 -3.58
CA HIS A 265 16.15 36.42 -4.78
C HIS A 265 15.18 35.90 -5.85
N PHE A 266 14.21 35.07 -5.48
CA PHE A 266 13.23 34.57 -6.43
C PHE A 266 12.29 35.66 -6.95
N LEU A 267 11.86 36.62 -6.12
CA LEU A 267 11.11 37.79 -6.59
C LEU A 267 11.93 38.61 -7.60
N ASP A 268 13.21 38.80 -7.35
CA ASP A 268 14.13 39.47 -8.27
C ASP A 268 14.33 38.71 -9.58
N VAL A 269 14.41 37.37 -9.52
CA VAL A 269 14.45 36.52 -10.71
C VAL A 269 13.17 36.68 -11.53
N LEU A 270 11.99 36.66 -10.87
CA LEU A 270 10.69 36.83 -11.54
C LEU A 270 10.56 38.19 -12.24
N LYS A 271 11.09 39.26 -11.65
CA LYS A 271 11.14 40.61 -12.27
C LYS A 271 12.05 40.69 -13.49
N ARG A 272 13.09 39.85 -13.56
CA ARG A 272 14.08 39.85 -14.67
C ARG A 272 13.67 38.93 -15.83
N MET A 273 12.58 38.19 -15.71
CA MET A 273 12.10 37.32 -16.79
C MET A 273 11.56 38.13 -17.99
N LYS A 274 11.45 37.48 -19.16
CA LYS A 274 10.93 38.11 -20.39
C LYS A 274 9.51 38.68 -20.20
N GLU A 275 8.70 38.00 -19.39
CA GLU A 275 7.39 38.45 -18.94
C GLU A 275 7.52 38.75 -17.44
N PRO A 276 7.79 40.02 -17.06
CA PRO A 276 8.01 40.37 -15.66
C PRO A 276 6.72 40.22 -14.87
N VAL A 277 6.81 39.57 -13.72
CA VAL A 277 5.71 39.47 -12.75
C VAL A 277 5.92 40.53 -11.67
N ASP A 278 5.15 41.61 -11.72
CA ASP A 278 5.25 42.74 -10.79
C ASP A 278 4.47 42.53 -9.48
N ASP A 279 3.89 41.34 -9.26
CA ASP A 279 3.17 41.03 -8.03
C ASP A 279 4.15 40.75 -6.87
N PRO A 280 4.18 41.57 -5.81
CA PRO A 280 5.03 41.33 -4.64
C PRO A 280 4.67 40.04 -3.88
N ASN A 281 3.46 39.51 -4.10
CA ASN A 281 2.97 38.27 -3.49
C ASN A 281 3.00 37.08 -4.45
N ALA A 282 3.71 37.17 -5.58
CA ALA A 282 3.90 36.06 -6.50
C ALA A 282 4.49 34.81 -5.82
N ILE A 283 5.24 35.01 -4.73
CA ILE A 283 5.78 33.95 -3.88
C ILE A 283 5.07 34.01 -2.53
N VAL A 284 4.24 33.00 -2.29
CA VAL A 284 3.47 32.86 -1.05
C VAL A 284 4.37 32.41 0.09
N ASP A 285 5.14 31.35 -0.12
CA ASP A 285 5.96 30.71 0.91
C ASP A 285 7.23 30.08 0.31
N VAL A 286 8.28 29.96 1.12
CA VAL A 286 9.54 29.29 0.77
C VAL A 286 9.86 28.26 1.84
N ALA A 287 9.47 27.02 1.60
CA ALA A 287 9.75 25.92 2.53
C ALA A 287 11.14 25.31 2.28
N LEU A 288 12.02 25.39 3.28
CA LEU A 288 13.33 24.74 3.23
C LEU A 288 13.19 23.26 3.64
N VAL A 289 13.51 22.36 2.72
CA VAL A 289 13.64 20.93 3.03
C VAL A 289 14.93 20.74 3.81
N ARG A 290 14.80 20.46 5.11
CA ARG A 290 15.94 20.17 5.98
C ARG A 290 16.18 18.68 6.05
N GLU A 291 17.43 18.27 5.89
CA GLU A 291 17.84 16.92 6.25
C GLU A 291 17.91 16.86 7.78
N TYR A 292 17.04 16.06 8.37
CA TYR A 292 16.91 15.98 9.82
C TYR A 292 17.82 14.92 10.45
N ASP A 293 18.80 14.36 9.73
CA ASP A 293 19.74 13.34 10.22
C ASP A 293 19.09 12.22 11.06
N GLY A 294 17.96 11.69 10.58
CA GLY A 294 17.20 10.67 11.28
C GLY A 294 16.35 11.16 12.47
N ALA A 295 16.28 12.46 12.75
CA ALA A 295 15.38 13.01 13.77
C ALA A 295 13.91 12.72 13.45
N VAL A 296 13.52 12.60 12.18
CA VAL A 296 12.18 12.10 11.80
C VAL A 296 11.93 10.71 12.39
N SER A 297 12.90 9.80 12.31
CA SER A 297 12.80 8.47 12.93
C SER A 297 12.65 8.56 14.46
N LYS A 298 13.38 9.48 15.10
CA LYS A 298 13.23 9.76 16.54
C LYS A 298 11.86 10.35 16.88
N PHE A 299 11.30 11.23 16.06
CA PHE A 299 9.95 11.75 16.26
C PHE A 299 8.89 10.66 16.11
N MET A 300 9.04 9.75 15.14
CA MET A 300 8.17 8.58 15.04
C MET A 300 8.29 7.70 16.29
N GLN A 301 9.51 7.39 16.73
CA GLN A 301 9.75 6.64 17.97
C GLN A 301 9.14 7.32 19.19
N LYS A 302 9.19 8.66 19.26
CA LYS A 302 8.53 9.45 20.30
C LYS A 302 7.01 9.28 20.24
N GLY A 303 6.43 9.35 19.03
CA GLY A 303 5.01 9.10 18.79
C GLY A 303 4.58 7.72 19.28
N ASP A 304 5.35 6.69 18.96
CA ASP A 304 5.09 5.31 19.41
C ASP A 304 5.16 5.20 20.95
N ILE A 305 6.16 5.81 21.58
CA ILE A 305 6.30 5.83 23.04
C ILE A 305 5.10 6.54 23.70
N LEU A 306 4.65 7.66 23.13
CA LEU A 306 3.50 8.42 23.63
C LEU A 306 2.21 7.60 23.50
N MET A 307 1.99 6.92 22.36
CA MET A 307 0.83 6.06 22.18
C MET A 307 0.84 4.87 23.15
N ASP A 308 2.00 4.23 23.34
CA ASP A 308 2.18 3.17 24.33
C ASP A 308 1.89 3.67 25.75
N GLN A 309 2.41 4.84 26.10
CA GLN A 309 2.22 5.46 27.41
C GLN A 309 0.74 5.75 27.67
N GLN A 310 0.04 6.35 26.70
CA GLN A 310 -1.40 6.61 26.79
C GLN A 310 -2.18 5.30 26.95
N THR A 311 -1.80 4.26 26.22
CA THR A 311 -2.41 2.92 26.32
C THR A 311 -2.24 2.34 27.73
N HIS A 312 -1.03 2.35 28.29
CA HIS A 312 -0.79 1.87 29.66
C HIS A 312 -1.52 2.70 30.71
N MET A 313 -1.59 4.02 30.55
CA MET A 313 -2.37 4.89 31.44
C MET A 313 -3.86 4.56 31.41
N PHE A 314 -4.43 4.40 30.22
CA PHE A 314 -5.83 4.02 30.04
C PHE A 314 -6.12 2.66 30.70
N ILE A 315 -5.28 1.66 30.45
CA ILE A 315 -5.41 0.33 31.06
C ILE A 315 -5.32 0.43 32.58
N SER A 316 -4.35 1.17 33.12
CA SER A 316 -4.19 1.39 34.56
C SER A 316 -5.45 2.00 35.20
N GLN A 317 -5.99 3.07 34.60
CA GLN A 317 -7.21 3.71 35.08
C GLN A 317 -8.42 2.75 35.03
N SER A 318 -8.53 1.93 33.98
CA SER A 318 -9.64 0.97 33.83
C SER A 318 -9.62 -0.14 34.88
N PHE A 319 -8.44 -0.59 35.32
CA PHE A 319 -8.32 -1.58 36.40
C PHE A 319 -8.44 -0.97 37.78
N GLY A 320 -7.94 0.26 37.99
CA GLY A 320 -8.08 0.98 39.26
C GLY A 320 -9.54 1.26 39.63
N ALA A 321 -10.41 1.47 38.63
CA ALA A 321 -11.84 1.68 38.84
C ALA A 321 -12.60 0.45 39.39
N LYS A 322 -12.04 -0.77 39.30
CA LYS A 322 -12.73 -2.00 39.71
C LYS A 322 -12.66 -2.29 41.21
N GLY A 323 -11.75 -1.66 41.96
CA GLY A 323 -11.62 -1.81 43.41
C GLY A 323 -11.07 -3.15 43.93
N ASP A 324 -10.98 -4.20 43.11
CA ASP A 324 -10.44 -5.49 43.55
C ASP A 324 -8.91 -5.46 43.75
N ALA A 325 -8.39 -6.14 44.79
CA ALA A 325 -6.95 -6.20 45.07
C ALA A 325 -6.11 -6.74 43.90
N LYS A 326 -6.65 -7.69 43.10
CA LYS A 326 -5.98 -8.21 41.90
C LYS A 326 -5.95 -7.18 40.77
N SER A 327 -7.03 -6.43 40.61
CA SER A 327 -7.13 -5.34 39.63
C SER A 327 -6.21 -4.19 40.01
N GLN A 328 -6.12 -3.84 41.29
CA GLN A 328 -5.22 -2.81 41.80
C GLN A 328 -3.74 -3.15 41.52
N LYS A 329 -3.31 -4.39 41.83
CA LYS A 329 -1.95 -4.85 41.51
C LYS A 329 -1.63 -4.75 40.02
N ARG A 330 -2.62 -5.00 39.15
CA ARG A 330 -2.46 -4.85 37.70
C ARG A 330 -2.39 -3.38 37.30
N ALA A 331 -3.25 -2.53 37.86
CA ALA A 331 -3.20 -1.09 37.63
C ALA A 331 -1.82 -0.51 37.99
N ASP A 332 -1.30 -0.84 39.17
CA ASP A 332 0.03 -0.38 39.62
C ASP A 332 1.15 -0.86 38.68
N LYS A 333 1.06 -2.08 38.15
CA LYS A 333 2.03 -2.61 37.17
C LYS A 333 2.00 -1.82 35.87
N GLU A 334 0.81 -1.54 35.33
CA GLU A 334 0.64 -0.77 34.09
C GLU A 334 1.05 0.70 34.29
N HIS A 335 0.75 1.29 35.45
CA HIS A 335 1.23 2.63 35.83
C HIS A 335 2.77 2.69 35.87
N LYS A 336 3.43 1.69 36.46
CA LYS A 336 4.90 1.60 36.43
C LYS A 336 5.45 1.44 35.02
N ALA A 337 4.76 0.71 34.14
CA ALA A 337 5.14 0.60 32.74
C ALA A 337 5.02 1.95 32.01
N ALA A 338 3.95 2.71 32.27
CA ALA A 338 3.78 4.07 31.75
C ALA A 338 4.90 5.02 32.21
N MET A 339 5.26 4.98 33.51
CA MET A 339 6.40 5.75 34.04
C MET A 339 7.71 5.42 33.31
N LYS A 340 8.02 4.13 33.11
CA LYS A 340 9.22 3.71 32.38
C LYS A 340 9.24 4.20 30.93
N LYS A 341 8.08 4.34 30.29
CA LYS A 341 7.95 4.89 28.93
C LYS A 341 8.16 6.41 28.92
N TYR A 342 7.64 7.10 29.93
CA TYR A 342 7.89 8.53 30.13
C TYR A 342 9.38 8.84 30.35
N ASP A 343 10.08 8.04 31.16
CA ASP A 343 11.55 8.19 31.32
C ASP A 343 12.29 8.03 29.99
N ARG A 344 11.85 7.09 29.16
CA ARG A 344 12.41 6.91 27.81
C ARG A 344 12.10 8.10 26.91
N GLN A 345 10.89 8.65 26.98
CA GLN A 345 10.53 9.87 26.27
C GLN A 345 11.45 11.03 26.68
N LYS A 346 11.66 11.26 27.98
CA LYS A 346 12.58 12.30 28.47
C LYS A 346 14.00 12.12 27.93
N LYS A 347 14.54 10.90 27.96
CA LYS A 347 15.87 10.60 27.39
C LYS A 347 15.92 10.91 25.88
N LEU A 348 14.87 10.60 25.15
CA LEU A 348 14.76 10.90 23.71
C LEU A 348 14.65 12.41 23.45
N GLU A 349 13.91 13.14 24.27
CA GLU A 349 13.82 14.60 24.18
C GLU A 349 15.15 15.29 24.49
N ILE A 350 15.90 14.80 25.48
CA ILE A 350 17.26 15.29 25.75
C ILE A 350 18.17 15.03 24.55
N SER A 351 18.07 13.85 23.91
CA SER A 351 18.83 13.55 22.69
C SER A 351 18.46 14.47 21.52
N LEU A 352 17.17 14.77 21.33
CA LEU A 352 16.69 15.67 20.28
C LEU A 352 17.14 17.12 20.54
N ARG A 353 17.08 17.59 21.79
CA ARG A 353 17.59 18.92 22.16
C ARG A 353 19.09 19.06 21.89
N LYS A 354 19.88 18.03 22.21
CA LYS A 354 21.32 17.99 21.91
C LYS A 354 21.65 17.97 20.41
N GLN A 355 20.71 17.57 19.56
CA GLN A 355 20.88 17.63 18.10
C GLN A 355 20.43 18.97 17.51
N ALA A 356 19.55 19.69 18.21
CA ALA A 356 19.06 21.00 17.76
C ALA A 356 20.04 22.14 18.11
N THR A 357 20.86 21.95 19.15
CA THR A 357 22.01 22.80 19.51
C THR A 357 23.25 22.36 18.75
#